data_AF-A0A7R8CHL6-F1
#
_entry.id   AF-A0A7R8CHL6-F1
#
_cell.length_a   1.000
_cell.length_b   1.000
_cell.length_c   1.000
_cell.angle_alpha   90.00
_cell.angle_beta   90.00
_cell.angle_gamma   90.00
#
_symmetry.space_group_name_H-M   'P 1'
#
loop_
_entity.id
_entity.type
_entity.pdbx_description
1 polymer ?
#
loop_
_entity_poly.entity_id
_entity_poly.type
_entity_poly.pdbx_seq_one_letter_code
_entity_poly.pdbx_strand_id
1 'polypeptide(L)'
;MPLVYTLMVEKSEISYTRLGIILKDWEPSLAPNQIMTDFERATINSFANVLPIFFPKGMFFLKFLSVYCQVYKVNDLPSIYENDPNFALKMRMLASLAFLPLRFVEQYFEHLSTYNDYPEEPLPVLDYLENTWIGRPTGNITRRPPRFSNALWNCYDSAKDGSSSSTTHAKDDIALLMS
;
A
#
# COMPACT_ATOMS: atom_id res chain seq x y z
N MET A 1 -14.57 -2.20 -16.09
CA MET A 1 -15.34 -3.45 -16.04
C MET A 1 -14.39 -4.52 -15.50
N PRO A 2 -14.65 -5.16 -14.35
CA PRO A 2 -13.81 -6.24 -13.86
C PRO A 2 -13.94 -7.46 -14.78
N LEU A 3 -12.81 -8.12 -15.07
CA LEU A 3 -12.76 -9.28 -15.98
C LEU A 3 -13.13 -10.59 -15.28
N VAL A 4 -12.84 -10.70 -13.97
CA VAL A 4 -13.10 -11.88 -13.15
C VAL A 4 -13.56 -11.44 -11.76
N TYR A 5 -14.56 -12.14 -11.21
CA TYR A 5 -15.00 -11.99 -9.83
C TYR A 5 -15.00 -13.37 -9.14
N THR A 6 -14.65 -13.41 -7.86
CA THR A 6 -14.55 -14.65 -7.08
C THR A 6 -15.06 -14.42 -5.66
N LEU A 7 -15.90 -15.34 -5.21
CA LEU A 7 -16.43 -15.38 -3.85
C LEU A 7 -15.59 -16.39 -3.06
N MET A 8 -14.82 -15.88 -2.10
CA MET A 8 -13.97 -16.71 -1.24
C MET A 8 -14.60 -16.81 0.14
N VAL A 9 -14.69 -18.03 0.66
CA VAL A 9 -15.19 -18.29 2.03
C VAL A 9 -14.19 -17.80 3.08
N GLU A 10 -12.90 -17.85 2.75
CA GLU A 10 -11.80 -17.39 3.60
C GLU A 10 -10.73 -16.64 2.77
N LYS A 11 -10.19 -15.57 3.35
CA LYS A 11 -9.03 -14.85 2.82
C LYS A 11 -7.76 -15.48 3.41
N SER A 12 -7.31 -16.57 2.79
CA SER A 12 -6.14 -17.36 3.21
C SER A 12 -5.17 -17.59 2.04
N GLU A 13 -3.89 -17.80 2.34
CA GLU A 13 -2.86 -17.99 1.32
C GLU A 13 -3.15 -19.21 0.43
N ILE A 14 -3.70 -20.28 1.03
CA ILE A 14 -4.14 -21.47 0.32
C ILE A 14 -5.26 -21.12 -0.67
N SER A 15 -6.25 -20.35 -0.22
CA SER A 15 -7.39 -19.99 -1.04
C SER A 15 -7.00 -19.08 -2.21
N TYR A 16 -6.09 -18.12 -2.01
CA TYR A 16 -5.55 -17.30 -3.11
C TYR A 16 -4.66 -18.09 -4.06
N THR A 17 -3.88 -19.06 -3.55
CA THR A 17 -3.05 -19.94 -4.40
C THR A 17 -3.94 -20.75 -5.35
N ARG A 18 -5.03 -21.32 -4.82
CA ARG A 18 -6.03 -22.04 -5.62
C ARG A 18 -6.66 -21.14 -6.69
N LEU A 19 -6.98 -19.90 -6.34
CA LEU A 19 -7.49 -18.92 -7.31
C LEU A 19 -6.47 -18.67 -8.44
N GLY A 20 -5.20 -18.47 -8.11
CA GLY A 20 -4.14 -18.30 -9.10
C GLY A 20 -4.02 -19.50 -10.05
N ILE A 21 -4.13 -20.72 -9.52
CA ILE A 21 -4.08 -21.96 -10.33
C ILE A 21 -5.28 -22.01 -11.28
N ILE A 22 -6.49 -21.76 -10.78
CA ILE A 22 -7.71 -21.73 -11.62
C ILE A 22 -7.59 -20.69 -12.74
N LEU A 23 -7.04 -19.51 -12.44
CA LEU A 23 -6.81 -18.48 -13.44
C LEU A 23 -5.81 -18.93 -14.51
N LYS A 24 -4.76 -19.65 -14.11
CA LYS A 24 -3.74 -20.18 -15.02
C LYS A 24 -4.25 -21.36 -15.86
N ASP A 25 -5.11 -22.18 -15.29
CA ASP A 25 -5.79 -23.27 -16.01
C ASP A 25 -6.75 -22.70 -17.07
N TRP A 26 -7.45 -21.61 -16.73
CA TRP A 26 -8.38 -20.94 -17.65
C TRP A 26 -7.67 -20.18 -18.76
N GLU A 27 -6.59 -19.46 -18.44
CA GLU A 27 -5.75 -18.75 -19.39
C GLU A 27 -4.27 -19.13 -19.18
N PRO A 28 -3.78 -20.20 -19.83
CA PRO A 28 -2.40 -20.66 -19.67
C PRO A 28 -1.36 -19.62 -20.05
N SER A 29 -1.67 -18.69 -20.96
CA SER A 29 -0.75 -17.62 -21.35
C SER A 29 -0.72 -16.44 -20.36
N LEU A 30 -1.53 -16.50 -19.28
CA LEU A 30 -1.63 -15.41 -18.30
C LEU A 30 -0.27 -15.13 -17.63
N ALA A 31 0.33 -14.02 -18.02
CA ALA A 31 1.61 -13.52 -17.50
C ALA A 31 1.49 -12.00 -17.36
N PRO A 32 0.77 -11.51 -16.34
CA PRO A 32 0.57 -10.07 -16.18
C PRO A 32 1.90 -9.39 -15.87
N ASN A 33 2.15 -8.25 -16.50
CA ASN A 33 3.32 -7.42 -16.21
C ASN A 33 3.18 -6.72 -14.84
N GLN A 34 1.95 -6.61 -14.32
CA GLN A 34 1.62 -5.93 -13.07
C GLN A 34 0.40 -6.56 -12.39
N ILE A 35 0.45 -6.68 -11.06
CA ILE A 35 -0.69 -7.05 -10.22
C ILE A 35 -0.94 -5.98 -9.16
N MET A 36 -2.19 -5.54 -9.07
CA MET A 36 -2.67 -4.66 -8.01
C MET A 36 -3.52 -5.47 -7.01
N THR A 37 -3.12 -5.43 -5.75
CA THR A 37 -3.77 -6.10 -4.60
C THR A 37 -3.88 -5.11 -3.45
N ASP A 38 -4.84 -5.33 -2.56
CA ASP A 38 -5.09 -4.64 -1.29
C ASP A 38 -3.99 -4.79 -0.21
N PHE A 39 -2.79 -5.23 -0.58
CA PHE A 39 -1.67 -5.53 0.33
C PHE A 39 -1.95 -6.61 1.36
N GLU A 40 -2.83 -7.57 1.06
CA GLU A 40 -2.94 -8.74 1.90
C GLU A 40 -1.72 -9.67 1.70
N ARG A 41 -1.05 -10.03 2.81
CA ARG A 41 0.17 -10.87 2.75
C ARG A 41 -0.10 -12.21 2.08
N ALA A 42 -1.25 -12.82 2.39
CA ALA A 42 -1.68 -14.07 1.78
C ALA A 42 -1.78 -13.95 0.26
N THR A 43 -2.33 -12.86 -0.23
CA THR A 43 -2.47 -12.56 -1.66
C THR A 43 -1.12 -12.34 -2.34
N ILE A 44 -0.23 -11.55 -1.73
CA ILE A 44 1.12 -11.31 -2.26
C ILE A 44 1.91 -12.63 -2.37
N ASN A 45 1.95 -13.42 -1.30
CA ASN A 45 2.69 -14.67 -1.27
C ASN A 45 2.16 -15.69 -2.28
N SER A 46 0.85 -15.91 -2.28
CA SER A 46 0.20 -16.90 -3.15
C SER A 46 0.39 -16.58 -4.62
N PHE A 47 0.16 -15.33 -5.04
CA PHE A 47 0.31 -14.96 -6.44
C PHE A 47 1.77 -14.99 -6.88
N ALA A 48 2.73 -14.59 -6.02
CA ALA A 48 4.16 -14.72 -6.30
C ALA A 48 4.60 -16.17 -6.56
N ASN A 49 3.90 -17.16 -5.98
CA ASN A 49 4.18 -18.58 -6.20
C ASN A 49 3.57 -19.13 -7.49
N VAL A 50 2.47 -18.54 -7.98
CA VAL A 50 1.68 -19.12 -9.09
C VAL A 50 1.90 -18.39 -10.42
N LEU A 51 2.17 -17.10 -10.37
CA LEU A 51 2.34 -16.28 -11.55
C LEU A 51 3.76 -15.69 -11.57
N PRO A 52 4.40 -15.57 -12.75
CA PRO A 52 5.71 -14.95 -12.90
C PRO A 52 5.57 -13.43 -12.75
N ILE A 53 5.36 -12.94 -11.54
CA ILE A 53 4.94 -11.55 -11.31
C ILE A 53 6.12 -10.65 -10.98
N PHE A 54 6.13 -9.51 -11.66
CA PHE A 54 6.69 -8.26 -11.19
C PHE A 54 5.55 -7.47 -10.50
N PHE A 55 5.75 -7.03 -9.25
CA PHE A 55 4.78 -6.17 -8.53
C PHE A 55 5.17 -4.69 -8.67
N PRO A 56 4.68 -3.94 -9.66
CA PRO A 56 4.86 -2.49 -9.65
C PRO A 56 3.53 -1.73 -9.48
N LYS A 57 3.58 -0.62 -8.75
CA LYS A 57 2.97 0.67 -9.16
C LYS A 57 1.43 0.74 -9.30
N GLY A 58 0.70 0.38 -8.24
CA GLY A 58 -0.70 0.79 -7.98
C GLY A 58 -0.90 1.43 -6.60
N MET A 59 0.20 1.72 -5.90
CA MET A 59 0.22 1.94 -4.46
C MET A 59 -0.50 3.17 -3.96
N PHE A 60 -0.48 4.25 -4.75
CA PHE A 60 -0.71 5.56 -4.16
C PHE A 60 -2.11 5.65 -3.57
N PHE A 61 -3.11 5.13 -4.30
CA PHE A 61 -4.48 5.10 -3.83
C PHE A 61 -4.65 4.21 -2.60
N LEU A 62 -4.00 3.04 -2.57
CA LEU A 62 -4.07 2.10 -1.44
C LEU A 62 -3.31 2.60 -0.20
N LYS A 63 -2.22 3.34 -0.39
CA LYS A 63 -1.45 3.99 0.68
C LYS A 63 -2.19 5.20 1.22
N PHE A 64 -2.76 6.02 0.36
CA PHE A 64 -3.64 7.11 0.76
C PHE A 64 -4.85 6.58 1.52
N LEU A 65 -5.45 5.49 1.02
CA LEU A 65 -6.56 4.80 1.66
C LEU A 65 -6.14 4.18 3.00
N SER A 66 -4.93 3.63 3.15
CA SER A 66 -4.50 3.05 4.43
C SER A 66 -4.29 4.13 5.51
N VAL A 67 -3.72 5.28 5.15
CA VAL A 67 -3.63 6.46 6.03
C VAL A 67 -5.03 6.92 6.42
N TYR A 68 -5.91 7.10 5.43
CA TYR A 68 -7.28 7.55 5.64
C TYR A 68 -8.08 6.58 6.50
N CYS A 69 -8.10 5.28 6.18
CA CYS A 69 -8.76 4.26 6.97
C CYS A 69 -8.22 4.20 8.39
N GLN A 70 -6.93 4.48 8.61
CA GLN A 70 -6.37 4.50 9.96
C GLN A 70 -6.85 5.72 10.75
N VAL A 71 -6.96 6.89 10.12
CA VAL A 71 -7.60 8.08 10.72
C VAL A 71 -9.02 7.75 11.16
N TYR A 72 -9.82 7.10 10.31
CA TYR A 72 -11.23 6.79 10.62
C TYR A 72 -11.45 5.64 11.62
N LYS A 73 -10.37 4.97 12.09
CA LYS A 73 -10.43 3.95 13.14
C LYS A 73 -10.21 4.51 14.55
N VAL A 74 -9.73 5.73 14.66
CA VAL A 74 -9.46 6.38 15.95
C VAL A 74 -10.60 7.35 16.21
N ASN A 75 -11.32 7.19 17.33
CA ASN A 75 -12.62 7.84 17.58
C ASN A 75 -12.68 9.34 17.23
N ASP A 76 -11.69 10.13 17.66
CA ASP A 76 -11.72 11.59 17.54
C ASP A 76 -11.04 12.12 16.27
N LEU A 77 -10.21 11.31 15.60
CA LEU A 77 -9.46 11.73 14.42
C LEU A 77 -10.30 12.04 13.16
N PRO A 78 -11.43 11.37 12.85
CA PRO A 78 -12.28 11.76 11.73
C PRO A 78 -12.75 13.22 11.85
N SER A 79 -13.24 13.59 13.03
CA SER A 79 -13.73 14.95 13.30
C SER A 79 -12.59 15.97 13.17
N ILE A 80 -11.40 15.65 13.71
CA ILE A 80 -10.22 16.52 13.58
C ILE A 80 -9.80 16.65 12.12
N TYR A 81 -9.80 15.56 11.35
CA TYR A 81 -9.45 15.58 9.92
C TYR A 81 -10.39 16.45 9.08
N GLU A 82 -11.68 16.45 9.40
CA GLU A 82 -12.67 17.25 8.67
C GLU A 82 -12.64 18.73 9.06
N ASN A 83 -12.29 19.04 10.31
CA ASN A 83 -12.39 20.40 10.86
C ASN A 83 -11.02 21.13 10.96
N ASP A 84 -9.89 20.43 10.94
CA ASP A 84 -8.55 21.01 10.96
C ASP A 84 -7.81 20.82 9.61
N PRO A 85 -7.70 21.87 8.78
CA PRO A 85 -7.00 21.78 7.51
C PRO A 85 -5.51 21.51 7.64
N ASN A 86 -4.87 21.89 8.76
CA ASN A 86 -3.46 21.60 9.00
C ASN A 86 -3.25 20.12 9.28
N PHE A 87 -4.12 19.51 10.09
CA PHE A 87 -4.10 18.07 10.31
C PHE A 87 -4.33 17.29 9.01
N ALA A 88 -5.34 17.69 8.22
CA ALA A 88 -5.61 17.06 6.93
C ALA A 88 -4.44 17.20 5.94
N LEU A 89 -3.76 18.35 5.95
CA LEU A 89 -2.52 18.54 5.17
C LEU A 89 -1.41 17.60 5.65
N LYS A 90 -1.19 17.48 6.96
CA LYS A 90 -0.19 16.56 7.53
C LYS A 90 -0.43 15.10 7.11
N MET A 91 -1.67 14.61 7.17
CA MET A 91 -2.02 13.26 6.71
C MET A 91 -1.76 13.07 5.20
N ARG A 92 -2.03 14.09 4.39
CA ARG A 92 -1.70 14.08 2.95
C ARG A 92 -0.19 14.07 2.70
N MET A 93 0.60 14.75 3.53
CA MET A 93 2.08 14.71 3.46
C MET A 93 2.62 13.32 3.82
N LEU A 94 2.02 12.63 4.79
CA LEU A 94 2.39 11.24 5.10
C LEU A 94 2.09 10.30 3.92
N ALA A 95 0.94 10.50 3.25
CA ALA A 95 0.64 9.77 2.02
C ALA A 95 1.65 10.08 0.90
N SER A 96 2.06 11.35 0.74
CA SER A 96 2.97 11.80 -0.32
C SER A 96 4.39 11.24 -0.21
N LEU A 97 4.79 10.65 0.93
CA LEU A 97 6.06 9.91 1.06
C LEU A 97 6.21 8.78 0.01
N ALA A 98 5.12 8.33 -0.62
CA ALA A 98 5.17 7.40 -1.75
C ALA A 98 5.95 7.95 -2.95
N PHE A 99 6.01 9.27 -3.11
CA PHE A 99 6.67 9.93 -4.24
C PHE A 99 8.07 10.43 -3.93
N LEU A 100 8.62 10.11 -2.76
CA LEU A 100 10.01 10.44 -2.45
C LEU A 100 10.93 9.33 -2.96
N PRO A 101 12.16 9.65 -3.39
CA PRO A 101 13.19 8.62 -3.57
C PRO A 101 13.30 7.76 -2.31
N LEU A 102 13.39 6.44 -2.48
CA LEU A 102 13.39 5.47 -1.37
C LEU A 102 14.33 5.85 -0.21
N ARG A 103 15.54 6.31 -0.54
CA ARG A 103 16.56 6.75 0.43
C ARG A 103 16.13 7.89 1.36
N PHE A 104 15.11 8.65 1.01
CA PHE A 104 14.62 9.79 1.76
C PHE A 104 13.32 9.50 2.53
N VAL A 105 12.66 8.38 2.24
CA VAL A 105 11.35 8.04 2.84
C VAL A 105 11.40 8.06 4.36
N GLU A 106 12.37 7.36 4.94
CA GLU A 106 12.51 7.23 6.40
C GLU A 106 12.84 8.58 7.04
N GLN A 107 13.81 9.31 6.46
CA GLN A 107 14.23 10.62 6.95
C GLN A 107 13.07 11.63 6.98
N TYR A 108 12.29 11.71 5.90
CA TYR A 108 11.17 12.65 5.83
C TYR A 108 9.99 12.20 6.69
N PHE A 109 9.79 10.90 6.89
CA PHE A 109 8.82 10.42 7.87
C PHE A 109 9.19 10.91 9.28
N GLU A 110 10.44 10.73 9.71
CA GLU A 110 10.91 11.24 11.01
C GLU A 110 10.72 12.76 11.13
N HIS A 111 11.07 13.50 10.07
CA HIS A 111 10.88 14.94 10.06
C HIS A 111 9.41 15.32 10.24
N LEU A 112 8.48 14.67 9.52
CA LEU A 112 7.05 14.93 9.67
C LEU A 112 6.52 14.54 11.06
N SER A 113 7.05 13.46 11.63
CA SER A 113 6.66 12.93 12.95
C SER A 113 7.20 13.76 14.12
N THR A 114 8.41 14.30 14.02
CA THR A 114 9.07 15.03 15.12
C THR A 114 8.92 16.55 15.02
N TYR A 115 8.96 17.13 13.81
CA TYR A 115 9.03 18.59 13.64
C TYR A 115 7.71 19.31 13.93
N ASN A 116 6.61 18.58 13.95
CA ASN A 116 5.27 19.15 13.84
C ASN A 116 4.45 19.14 15.13
N ASP A 117 5.06 18.84 16.29
CA ASP A 117 4.42 18.68 17.61
C ASP A 117 3.01 18.11 17.43
N TYR A 118 2.95 16.87 16.94
CA TYR A 118 1.66 16.21 16.85
C TYR A 118 1.05 16.20 18.26
N PRO A 119 -0.22 16.64 18.43
CA PRO A 119 -0.94 16.33 19.65
C PRO A 119 -0.92 14.80 19.86
N GLU A 120 -1.14 14.30 21.07
CA GLU A 120 -1.08 12.84 21.34
C GLU A 120 -2.06 12.03 20.45
N GLU A 121 -3.08 12.71 19.88
CA GLU A 121 -4.19 12.13 19.13
C GLU A 121 -3.77 11.29 17.89
N PRO A 122 -2.86 11.73 16.98
CA PRO A 122 -2.40 10.94 15.83
C PRO A 122 -1.32 9.89 16.10
N LEU A 123 -0.86 9.69 17.35
CA LEU A 123 0.13 8.64 17.67
C LEU A 123 -0.26 7.25 17.13
N PRO A 124 -1.53 6.80 17.20
CA PRO A 124 -1.94 5.50 16.66
C PRO A 124 -1.82 5.40 15.13
N VAL A 125 -1.88 6.53 14.41
CA VAL A 125 -1.70 6.57 12.95
C VAL A 125 -0.21 6.44 12.64
N LEU A 126 0.65 7.19 13.33
CA LEU A 126 2.10 7.13 13.15
C LEU A 126 2.63 5.74 13.51
N ASP A 127 2.20 5.16 14.63
CA ASP A 127 2.55 3.80 15.04
C ASP A 127 2.17 2.76 13.98
N TYR A 128 0.96 2.87 13.41
CA TYR A 128 0.55 2.00 12.32
C TYR A 128 1.44 2.14 11.09
N LEU A 129 1.79 3.38 10.72
CA LEU A 129 2.66 3.65 9.57
C LEU A 129 4.08 3.12 9.77
N GLU A 130 4.66 3.30 10.96
CA GLU A 130 5.95 2.73 11.31
C GLU A 130 5.95 1.21 11.20
N ASN A 131 4.99 0.54 11.81
CA ASN A 131 4.96 -0.92 11.85
C ASN A 131 4.64 -1.52 10.47
N THR A 132 3.83 -0.82 9.68
CA THR A 132 3.31 -1.39 8.42
C THR A 132 4.15 -1.03 7.22
N TRP A 133 4.64 0.21 7.13
CA TRP A 133 5.17 0.77 5.89
C TRP A 133 6.58 1.35 6.00
N ILE A 134 6.95 1.98 7.13
CA ILE A 134 8.23 2.73 7.24
C ILE A 134 9.34 1.90 7.92
N GLY A 135 8.99 1.10 8.91
CA GLY A 135 9.92 0.45 9.83
C GLY A 135 10.20 1.33 11.04
N ARG A 136 10.30 0.75 12.23
CA ARG A 136 10.51 1.48 13.48
C ARG A 136 12.01 1.65 13.78
N PRO A 137 12.51 2.82 14.23
CA PRO A 137 13.88 2.96 14.70
C PRO A 137 14.13 2.01 15.87
N THR A 138 15.24 1.29 15.84
CA THR A 138 15.73 0.58 17.04
C THR A 138 16.78 1.48 17.70
N GLY A 139 17.10 1.29 18.98
CA GLY A 139 18.09 2.14 19.69
C GLY A 139 19.50 2.19 19.07
N ASN A 140 19.78 1.32 18.10
CA ASN A 140 20.92 1.40 17.18
C ASN A 140 20.41 1.88 15.82
N ILE A 141 21.23 2.63 15.08
CA ILE A 141 21.02 3.23 13.72
C ILE A 141 20.21 2.36 12.72
N THR A 142 20.06 1.07 12.98
CA THR A 142 19.18 0.09 12.31
C THR A 142 17.69 0.26 12.63
N ARG A 143 16.83 0.22 11.61
CA ARG A 143 15.36 0.12 11.75
C ARG A 143 14.90 -1.34 11.72
N ARG A 144 13.84 -1.65 12.47
CA ARG A 144 13.11 -2.91 12.30
C ARG A 144 12.42 -2.89 10.92
N PRO A 145 12.51 -3.95 10.11
CA PRO A 145 11.86 -3.98 8.82
C PRO A 145 10.33 -3.84 8.96
N PRO A 146 9.68 -3.04 8.11
CA PRO A 146 8.22 -2.91 8.10
C PRO A 146 7.53 -4.19 7.64
N ARG A 147 6.22 -4.28 7.89
CA ARG A 147 5.37 -5.36 7.36
C ARG A 147 5.46 -5.48 5.84
N PHE A 148 5.54 -4.34 5.14
CA PHE A 148 5.70 -4.24 3.69
C PHE A 148 6.90 -3.37 3.37
N SER A 149 7.84 -3.90 2.57
CA SER A 149 9.05 -3.18 2.17
C SER A 149 8.73 -1.85 1.47
N ASN A 150 9.53 -0.82 1.71
CA ASN A 150 9.40 0.50 1.08
C ASN A 150 9.43 0.41 -0.44
N ALA A 151 10.24 -0.50 -0.99
CA ALA A 151 10.32 -0.74 -2.43
C ALA A 151 9.03 -1.33 -3.01
N LEU A 152 8.27 -2.10 -2.21
CA LEU A 152 6.98 -2.60 -2.63
C LEU A 152 6.03 -1.43 -2.88
N TRP A 153 6.13 -0.36 -2.07
CA TRP A 153 5.13 0.71 -2.03
C TRP A 153 5.49 2.07 -2.62
N ASN A 154 6.73 2.25 -3.00
CA ASN A 154 7.19 3.50 -3.57
C ASN A 154 6.70 3.70 -5.01
N CYS A 155 6.36 4.95 -5.34
CA CYS A 155 5.87 5.39 -6.63
C CYS A 155 6.81 6.42 -7.31
N TYR A 156 7.99 6.69 -6.76
CA TYR A 156 8.89 7.74 -7.26
C TYR A 156 9.28 7.52 -8.72
N ASP A 157 9.76 6.32 -9.05
CA ASP A 157 10.20 6.01 -10.42
C ASP A 157 9.01 6.04 -11.40
N SER A 158 7.82 5.59 -10.99
CA SER A 158 6.60 5.67 -11.81
C SER A 158 6.18 7.10 -12.12
N ALA A 159 6.24 7.96 -11.11
CA ALA A 159 5.87 9.37 -11.25
C ALA A 159 6.87 10.11 -12.15
N LYS A 160 8.14 9.73 -12.08
CA LYS A 160 9.22 10.28 -12.90
C LYS A 160 9.12 9.86 -14.36
N ASP A 161 8.78 8.60 -14.62
CA ASP A 161 8.70 8.04 -15.97
C ASP A 161 7.45 8.49 -16.75
N GLY A 162 6.59 9.33 -16.15
CA GLY A 162 5.35 9.78 -16.79
C GLY A 162 4.35 8.64 -17.03
N SER A 163 4.62 7.43 -16.52
CA SER A 163 3.65 6.36 -16.35
C SER A 163 2.71 6.78 -15.23
N SER A 164 1.89 7.80 -15.48
CA SER A 164 0.62 7.92 -14.79
C SER A 164 -0.03 6.57 -14.92
N SER A 165 -0.38 5.93 -13.81
CA SER A 165 -1.25 4.77 -13.78
C SER A 165 -2.58 5.16 -14.42
N SER A 166 -2.60 5.21 -15.75
CA SER A 166 -3.77 5.41 -16.56
C SER A 166 -4.52 4.11 -16.48
N THR A 167 -5.70 4.19 -15.88
CA THR A 167 -6.78 3.19 -15.86
C THR A 167 -7.27 2.82 -17.27
N THR A 168 -6.39 2.80 -18.28
CA THR A 168 -6.73 2.84 -19.71
C THR A 168 -6.08 1.72 -20.52
N HIS A 169 -5.25 0.84 -19.92
CA HIS A 169 -4.84 -0.42 -20.54
C HIS A 169 -5.31 -1.64 -19.75
N ALA A 170 -6.60 -1.69 -19.43
CA ALA A 170 -7.28 -2.78 -18.73
C ALA A 170 -7.36 -4.12 -19.50
N LYS A 171 -6.51 -4.35 -20.52
CA LYS A 171 -6.44 -5.64 -21.21
C LYS A 171 -5.34 -6.54 -20.67
N ASP A 172 -4.28 -5.97 -20.08
CA ASP A 172 -3.11 -6.75 -19.62
C ASP A 172 -2.87 -6.70 -18.09
N ASP A 173 -3.66 -5.88 -17.36
CA ASP A 173 -3.53 -5.69 -15.92
C ASP A 173 -4.69 -6.37 -15.16
N ILE A 174 -4.35 -7.32 -14.28
CA ILE A 174 -5.32 -7.88 -13.33
C ILE A 174 -5.40 -6.95 -12.12
N ALA A 175 -6.51 -6.20 -12.04
CA ALA A 175 -6.92 -5.53 -10.82
C ALA A 175 -7.81 -6.48 -9.99
N LEU A 176 -7.24 -7.07 -8.94
CA LEU A 176 -8.00 -7.83 -7.93
C LEU A 176 -8.45 -6.88 -6.83
N LEU A 177 -9.62 -6.26 -7.02
CA LEU A 177 -10.36 -5.59 -5.95
C LEU A 177 -11.19 -6.66 -5.23
N MET A 178 -10.65 -7.18 -4.12
CA MET A 178 -11.29 -8.21 -3.31
C MET A 178 -12.02 -7.54 -2.14
N SER A 179 -13.32 -7.25 -2.30
CA SER A 179 -14.20 -6.78 -1.22
C SER A 179 -14.31 -7.84 -0.12
#